data_AF-A0A522S270-F1
#
_entry.id   AF-A0A522S270-F1
#
_cell.length_a   1.000
_cell.length_b   1.000
_cell.length_c   1.000
_cell.angle_alpha   90.00
_cell.angle_beta   90.00
_cell.angle_gamma   90.00
#
_symmetry.space_group_name_H-M   'P 1'
#
loop_
_entity.id
_entity.type
_entity.pdbx_description
1 polymer ?
#
loop_
_entity_poly.entity_id
_entity_poly.type
_entity_poly.pdbx_seq_one_letter_code
_entity_poly.pdbx_strand_id
1 'polypeptide(L)'
;MDLASLYNLLSSLTDEKSHLETTALLTDDPSRQLELERQALAVAGIVADIRGEVLARDLPATRTTVSAPEFEAHLHRVLKAYDSVQSGHGEETRRIAS
;
A
#
# COMPACT_ATOMS: atom_id res chain seq x y z
N MET A 1 1.48 -16.88 -3.29
CA MET A 1 0.31 -16.37 -2.55
C MET A 1 -1.01 -16.89 -3.12
N ASP A 2 -1.93 -17.39 -2.27
CA ASP A 2 -3.28 -17.85 -2.65
C ASP A 2 -4.34 -16.71 -2.64
N LEU A 3 -5.57 -17.01 -3.10
CA LEU A 3 -6.65 -16.02 -3.23
C LEU A 3 -7.16 -15.48 -1.87
N ALA A 4 -7.23 -16.31 -0.83
CA ALA A 4 -7.67 -15.86 0.50
C ALA A 4 -6.64 -14.88 1.11
N SER A 5 -5.35 -15.17 0.92
CA SER A 5 -4.27 -14.25 1.29
C SER A 5 -4.37 -12.89 0.58
N LEU A 6 -4.76 -12.86 -0.70
CA LEU A 6 -4.98 -11.61 -1.44
C LEU A 6 -6.17 -10.81 -0.88
N TYR A 7 -7.29 -11.46 -0.54
CA TYR A 7 -8.43 -10.77 0.09
C TYR A 7 -8.08 -10.18 1.44
N ASN A 8 -7.36 -10.91 2.29
CA ASN A 8 -6.92 -10.42 3.60
C ASN A 8 -6.02 -9.19 3.44
N LEU A 9 -5.04 -9.26 2.52
CA LEU A 9 -4.16 -8.14 2.25
C LEU A 9 -4.91 -6.92 1.69
N LEU A 10 -5.86 -7.15 0.78
CA LEU A 10 -6.72 -6.10 0.23
C LEU A 10 -7.53 -5.40 1.33
N SER A 11 -8.07 -6.15 2.29
CA SER A 11 -8.78 -5.59 3.44
C SER A 11 -7.86 -4.72 4.27
N SER A 12 -6.71 -5.24 4.71
CA SER A 12 -5.76 -4.51 5.55
C SER A 12 -5.27 -3.21 4.91
N LEU A 13 -4.94 -3.24 3.61
CA LEU A 13 -4.49 -2.04 2.90
C LEU A 13 -5.64 -1.03 2.66
N THR A 14 -6.87 -1.51 2.54
CA THR A 14 -8.04 -0.61 2.48
C THR A 14 -8.23 0.10 3.81
N ASP A 15 -8.11 -0.61 4.93
CA ASP A 15 -8.21 -0.04 6.28
C ASP A 15 -7.06 0.95 6.54
N GLU A 16 -5.83 0.60 6.17
CA GLU A 16 -4.66 1.48 6.28
C GLU A 16 -4.84 2.76 5.46
N LYS A 17 -5.30 2.64 4.21
CA LYS A 17 -5.60 3.81 3.37
C LYS A 17 -6.61 4.74 4.06
N SER A 18 -7.73 4.20 4.53
CA SER A 18 -8.75 4.99 5.22
C SER A 18 -8.23 5.63 6.50
N HIS A 19 -7.35 4.94 7.23
CA HIS A 19 -6.68 5.50 8.40
C HIS A 19 -5.77 6.68 8.05
N LEU A 20 -4.97 6.56 6.98
CA LEU A 20 -4.09 7.64 6.50
C LEU A 20 -4.90 8.86 6.03
N GLU A 21 -5.95 8.64 5.23
CA GLU A 21 -6.85 9.70 4.76
C GLU A 21 -7.52 10.42 5.95
N THR A 22 -8.00 9.67 6.93
CA THR A 22 -8.60 10.24 8.15
C THR A 22 -7.58 11.04 8.95
N THR A 23 -6.36 10.52 9.10
CA THR A 23 -5.30 11.17 9.87
C THR A 23 -4.80 12.45 9.18
N ALA A 24 -4.75 12.46 7.85
CA ALA A 24 -4.44 13.65 7.06
C ALA A 24 -5.46 14.76 7.30
N LEU A 25 -6.77 14.42 7.28
CA LEU A 25 -7.86 15.37 7.52
C LEU A 25 -7.86 15.96 8.94
N LEU A 26 -7.35 15.22 9.92
CA LEU A 26 -7.30 15.63 11.32
C LEU A 26 -5.99 16.31 11.72
N THR A 27 -5.04 16.42 10.79
CA THR A 27 -3.73 17.02 11.02
C THR A 27 -3.76 18.51 10.68
N ASP A 28 -3.28 19.35 11.61
CA ASP A 28 -3.15 20.79 11.39
C ASP A 28 -1.79 21.20 10.78
N ASP A 29 -0.82 20.26 10.73
CA ASP A 29 0.51 20.46 10.14
C ASP A 29 0.47 20.17 8.62
N PRO A 30 0.62 21.19 7.74
CA PRO A 30 0.52 21.00 6.30
C PRO A 30 1.58 20.07 5.71
N SER A 31 2.78 20.03 6.29
CA SER A 31 3.85 19.14 5.82
C SER A 31 3.51 17.69 6.13
N ARG A 32 3.00 17.43 7.34
CA ARG A 32 2.54 16.11 7.75
C ARG A 32 1.28 15.67 6.99
N GLN A 33 0.35 16.59 6.73
CA GLN A 33 -0.83 16.31 5.92
C GLN A 33 -0.42 15.84 4.51
N LEU A 34 0.47 16.58 3.84
CA LEU A 34 0.94 16.22 2.50
C LEU A 34 1.66 14.86 2.47
N GLU A 35 2.41 14.54 3.52
CA GLU A 35 3.05 13.23 3.66
C GLU A 35 2.03 12.10 3.76
N LEU A 36 1.04 12.24 4.64
CA LEU A 36 -0.04 11.26 4.82
C LEU A 36 -0.85 11.07 3.53
N GLU A 37 -1.14 12.15 2.80
CA GLU A 37 -1.80 12.08 1.49
C GLU A 37 -0.98 11.32 0.45
N ARG A 38 0.36 11.52 0.43
CA ARG A 38 1.26 10.75 -0.45
C ARG A 38 1.29 9.27 -0.09
N GLN A 39 1.31 8.95 1.20
CA GLN A 39 1.26 7.57 1.68
C GLN A 39 -0.08 6.91 1.32
N ALA A 40 -1.20 7.61 1.52
CA ALA A 40 -2.52 7.12 1.13
C ALA A 40 -2.61 6.87 -0.39
N LEU A 41 -2.02 7.74 -1.21
CA LEU A 41 -1.95 7.56 -2.66
C LEU A 41 -1.11 6.34 -3.04
N ALA A 42 0.02 6.11 -2.37
CA ALA A 42 0.84 4.92 -2.58
C ALA A 42 0.05 3.64 -2.26
N VAL A 43 -0.60 3.58 -1.09
CA VAL A 43 -1.46 2.44 -0.71
C VAL A 43 -2.60 2.23 -1.69
N ALA A 44 -3.22 3.31 -2.21
CA ALA A 44 -4.28 3.22 -3.20
C ALA A 44 -3.83 2.52 -4.50
N GLY A 45 -2.57 2.76 -4.93
CA GLY A 45 -1.98 2.04 -6.07
C GLY A 45 -1.85 0.54 -5.80
N ILE A 46 -1.33 0.17 -4.62
CA ILE A 46 -1.17 -1.24 -4.21
C ILE A 46 -2.52 -1.95 -4.14
N VAL A 47 -3.54 -1.30 -3.58
CA VAL A 47 -4.92 -1.79 -3.51
C VAL A 47 -5.49 -2.06 -4.91
N ALA A 48 -5.22 -1.18 -5.87
CA ALA A 48 -5.67 -1.35 -7.25
C ALA A 48 -5.02 -2.58 -7.91
N ASP A 49 -3.71 -2.77 -7.73
CA ASP A 49 -2.97 -3.91 -8.27
C ASP A 49 -3.50 -5.24 -7.70
N ILE A 50 -3.70 -5.31 -6.38
CA ILE A 50 -4.24 -6.50 -5.71
C ILE A 50 -5.67 -6.78 -6.17
N ARG A 51 -6.52 -5.75 -6.29
CA ARG A 51 -7.89 -5.92 -6.78
C ARG A 51 -7.91 -6.46 -8.22
N GLY A 52 -7.01 -5.97 -9.07
CA GLY A 52 -6.82 -6.49 -10.43
C GLY A 52 -6.49 -7.98 -10.42
N GLU A 53 -5.54 -8.39 -9.57
CA GLU A 53 -5.14 -9.80 -9.46
C GLU A 53 -6.26 -10.69 -8.89
N VAL A 54 -6.98 -10.22 -7.86
CA VAL A 54 -8.15 -10.93 -7.30
C VAL A 54 -9.18 -11.18 -8.41
N LEU A 55 -9.55 -10.15 -9.17
CA LEU A 55 -10.50 -10.29 -10.28
C LEU A 55 -9.99 -11.26 -11.35
N ALA A 56 -8.71 -11.20 -11.66
CA ALA A 56 -8.10 -12.06 -12.69
C ALA A 56 -8.11 -13.54 -12.29
N ARG A 57 -8.01 -13.84 -10.98
CA ARG A 57 -8.05 -15.22 -10.44
C ARG A 57 -9.46 -15.72 -10.15
N ASP A 58 -10.38 -14.83 -9.78
CA ASP A 58 -11.76 -15.17 -9.41
C ASP A 58 -12.65 -15.38 -10.64
N LEU A 59 -12.32 -14.73 -11.76
CA LEU A 59 -13.07 -14.85 -13.01
C LEU A 59 -12.47 -15.94 -13.93
N PRO A 60 -13.20 -17.03 -14.23
CA PRO A 60 -12.68 -18.19 -14.98
C PRO A 60 -12.32 -17.90 -16.45
N ALA A 61 -12.63 -16.71 -16.97
CA ALA A 61 -12.35 -16.32 -18.35
C ALA A 61 -11.21 -15.31 -18.51
N THR A 62 -10.66 -14.79 -17.41
CA THR A 62 -9.63 -13.74 -17.49
C THR A 62 -8.26 -14.39 -17.60
N ARG A 63 -7.70 -14.40 -18.81
CA ARG A 63 -6.28 -14.75 -18.98
C ARG A 63 -5.43 -13.67 -18.32
N THR A 64 -4.78 -14.02 -17.22
CA THR A 64 -3.72 -13.18 -16.65
C THR A 64 -2.51 -13.28 -17.59
N THR A 65 -1.91 -12.15 -17.95
CA THR A 65 -0.63 -12.13 -18.70
C THR A 65 0.57 -12.27 -17.77
N VAL A 66 0.36 -12.08 -16.46
CA VAL A 66 1.35 -12.17 -15.40
C VAL A 66 1.10 -13.46 -14.62
N SER A 67 2.15 -14.24 -14.38
CA SER A 67 2.05 -15.45 -13.56
C SER A 67 1.93 -15.10 -12.07
N ALA A 68 1.29 -15.96 -11.29
CA ALA A 68 1.14 -15.73 -9.85
C ALA A 68 2.48 -15.48 -9.11
N PRO A 69 3.60 -16.17 -9.42
CA PRO A 69 4.90 -15.88 -8.82
C PRO A 69 5.48 -14.51 -9.21
N GLU A 70 5.27 -14.06 -10.46
CA GLU A 70 5.73 -12.75 -10.92
C GLU A 70 4.97 -11.63 -10.22
N PHE A 71 3.65 -11.79 -10.05
CA PHE A 71 2.83 -10.87 -9.28
C PHE A 71 3.27 -10.81 -7.82
N GLU A 72 3.51 -11.96 -7.18
CA GLU A 72 4.00 -12.02 -5.79
C GLU A 72 5.35 -11.31 -5.64
N ALA A 73 6.30 -11.53 -6.56
CA ALA A 73 7.58 -10.83 -6.55
C ALA A 73 7.42 -9.31 -6.77
N HIS A 74 6.51 -8.88 -7.63
CA HIS A 74 6.18 -7.47 -7.81
C HIS A 74 5.61 -6.86 -6.53
N LEU A 75 4.59 -7.50 -5.95
CA LEU A 75 3.94 -7.07 -4.72
C LEU A 75 4.94 -6.93 -3.56
N HIS A 76 5.83 -7.91 -3.37
CA HIS A 76 6.89 -7.83 -2.37
C HIS A 76 7.81 -6.62 -2.55
N ARG A 77 8.16 -6.26 -3.80
CA ARG A 77 8.99 -5.08 -4.07
C ARG A 77 8.25 -3.78 -3.74
N VAL A 78 6.96 -3.70 -4.10
CA VAL A 78 6.15 -2.51 -3.86
C VAL A 78 5.90 -2.30 -2.37
N LEU A 79 5.52 -3.35 -1.63
CA LEU A 79 5.34 -3.29 -0.17
C LEU A 79 6.65 -2.90 0.54
N LYS A 80 7.79 -3.48 0.12
CA LYS A 80 9.09 -3.10 0.68
C LYS A 80 9.45 -1.63 0.40
N ALA A 81 9.13 -1.12 -0.77
CA ALA A 81 9.33 0.29 -1.10
C ALA A 81 8.45 1.18 -0.22
N TYR A 82 7.18 0.80 -0.01
CA TYR A 82 6.27 1.49 0.90
C TYR A 82 6.79 1.54 2.34
N ASP A 83 7.20 0.41 2.91
CA ASP A 83 7.77 0.34 4.26
C ASP A 83 8.99 1.26 4.42
N SER A 84 9.83 1.38 3.39
CA SER A 84 11.00 2.25 3.41
C SER A 84 10.64 3.74 3.44
N VAL A 85 9.51 4.12 2.84
CA VAL A 85 8.99 5.50 2.88
C VAL A 85 8.43 5.79 4.28
N GLN A 86 7.69 4.85 4.88
CA GLN A 86 7.21 4.99 6.26
C GLN A 86 8.36 5.06 7.27
N SER A 87 9.38 4.21 7.12
CA SER A 87 10.47 4.08 8.09
C SER A 87 11.52 5.20 7.99
N GLY A 88 11.72 5.77 6.79
CA GLY A 88 12.77 6.77 6.53
C GLY A 88 12.62 8.09 7.28
N HIS A 89 11.43 8.43 7.77
CA HIS A 89 11.15 9.72 8.42
C HIS A 89 11.11 9.66 9.96
N GLY A 90 11.27 8.46 10.55
CA GLY A 90 11.43 8.29 12.00
C GLY A 90 12.83 8.64 12.53
N GLU A 91 13.85 8.72 11.66
CA GLU A 91 15.23 9.01 12.07
C GLU A 91 15.62 10.49 11.95
N GLU A 92 14.92 11.27 11.12
CA GLU A 92 15.26 12.67 10.86
C GLU A 92 14.90 13.60 12.04
N THR A 93 13.89 13.25 12.83
CA THR A 93 13.56 13.93 14.09
C THR A 93 14.61 13.71 15.20
N ARG A 94 15.41 12.63 15.14
CA ARG A 94 16.46 12.38 16.15
C ARG A 94 17.72 13.21 15.90
N ARG A 95 18.02 13.58 14.64
CA ARG A 95 19.24 14.31 14.28
C ARG A 95 19.13 15.82 14.44
N ILE A 96 17.91 16.38 14.47
CA ILE A 96 17.68 17.82 14.72
C ILE A 96 17.67 18.13 16.24
N ALA A 97 17.53 17.10 17.07
CA ALA A 97 17.54 17.21 18.54
C ALA A 97 18.91 16.86 19.19
N SER A 98 20.00 16.81 18.41
CA SER A 98 21.38 16.57 18.91
C SER A 98 22.26 17.80 18.75
#